data_AF-A0A2D7VXL4-F1
#
_entry.id   AF-A0A2D7VXL4-F1
#
_cell.length_a   1.000
_cell.length_b   1.000
_cell.length_c   1.000
_cell.angle_alpha   90.00
_cell.angle_beta   90.00
_cell.angle_gamma   90.00
#
_symmetry.space_group_name_H-M   'P 1'
#
loop_
_entity.id
_entity.type
_entity.pdbx_description
1 polymer ?
#
loop_
_entity_poly.entity_id
_entity_poly.type
_entity_poly.pdbx_seq_one_letter_code
_entity_poly.pdbx_strand_id
1 'polypeptide(L)'
;MFDRREKTTKTTRMQAHIERIANDNGIKIIASKSNRGWACREEKYIEIPAVKSPTTYALALHELGHCLGRRQSETRLLSEIGAWEWAVENAFCWKPSMTKKMRRGLDSYVRKYTRVNYANDPTSAELRLIEELCAASAHLW
;
A
#
# COMPACT_ATOMS: atom_id res chain seq x y z
N MET A 1 -12.46 -21.46 18.29
CA MET A 1 -13.70 -20.81 17.82
C MET A 1 -13.48 -19.30 17.88
N PHE A 2 -13.23 -18.63 16.75
CA PHE A 2 -12.89 -17.20 16.74
C PHE A 2 -14.16 -16.33 16.90
N ASP A 3 -14.16 -15.44 17.89
CA ASP A 3 -15.28 -14.55 18.21
C ASP A 3 -15.54 -13.54 17.08
N ARG A 4 -16.78 -13.50 16.57
CA ARG A 4 -17.21 -12.54 15.54
C ARG A 4 -17.12 -11.09 16.04
N ARG A 5 -17.29 -10.83 17.35
CA ARG A 5 -17.23 -9.46 17.91
C ARG A 5 -15.84 -8.85 17.83
N GLU A 6 -14.79 -9.64 18.02
CA GLU A 6 -13.39 -9.18 17.95
C GLU A 6 -12.96 -8.86 16.51
N LYS A 7 -13.47 -9.62 15.53
CA LYS A 7 -13.21 -9.40 14.11
C LYS A 7 -13.86 -8.10 13.61
N THR A 8 -15.06 -7.78 14.09
CA THR A 8 -15.76 -6.53 13.77
C THR A 8 -15.01 -5.32 14.33
N THR A 9 -14.61 -5.33 15.60
CA THR A 9 -13.90 -4.20 16.22
C THR A 9 -12.54 -3.91 15.58
N LYS A 10 -11.75 -4.94 15.24
CA LYS A 10 -10.46 -4.73 14.54
C LYS A 10 -10.63 -4.15 13.13
N THR A 11 -11.66 -4.60 12.42
CA THR A 11 -12.00 -4.09 11.08
C THR A 11 -12.44 -2.63 11.15
N THR A 12 -13.27 -2.29 12.14
CA THR A 12 -13.68 -0.90 12.41
C THR A 12 -12.49 0.01 12.70
N ARG A 13 -11.48 -0.46 13.46
CA ARG A 13 -10.26 0.33 13.72
C ARG A 13 -9.42 0.57 12.47
N MET A 14 -9.30 -0.43 11.58
CA MET A 14 -8.59 -0.27 10.30
C MET A 14 -9.28 0.75 9.41
N GLN A 15 -10.60 0.65 9.27
CA GLN A 15 -11.41 1.57 8.47
C GLN A 15 -11.32 2.99 9.03
N ALA A 16 -11.60 3.17 10.33
CA ALA A 16 -11.54 4.47 10.99
C ALA A 16 -10.14 5.11 10.89
N HIS A 17 -9.08 4.31 10.86
CA HIS A 17 -7.73 4.82 10.65
C HIS A 17 -7.53 5.41 9.26
N ILE A 18 -7.96 4.70 8.21
CA ILE A 18 -7.90 5.19 6.83
C ILE A 18 -8.71 6.47 6.68
N GLU A 19 -9.92 6.49 7.22
CA GLU A 19 -10.81 7.65 7.20
C GLU A 19 -10.18 8.86 7.88
N ARG A 20 -9.54 8.66 9.05
CA ARG A 20 -8.83 9.74 9.74
C ARG A 20 -7.72 10.33 8.88
N ILE A 21 -6.83 9.48 8.36
CA ILE A 21 -5.71 9.97 7.52
C ILE A 21 -6.25 10.73 6.30
N ALA A 22 -7.26 10.17 5.62
CA ALA A 22 -7.84 10.78 4.44
C ALA A 22 -8.46 12.14 4.77
N ASN A 23 -9.23 12.22 5.85
CA ASN A 23 -9.85 13.46 6.32
C ASN A 23 -8.80 14.53 6.67
N ASP A 24 -7.78 14.17 7.45
CA ASP A 24 -6.74 15.10 7.91
C ASP A 24 -5.92 15.68 6.74
N ASN A 25 -5.87 14.98 5.61
CA ASN A 25 -5.14 15.41 4.41
C ASN A 25 -6.05 15.95 3.29
N GLY A 26 -7.36 16.03 3.52
CA GLY A 26 -8.34 16.47 2.51
C GLY A 26 -8.43 15.52 1.30
N ILE A 27 -8.23 14.22 1.51
CA ILE A 27 -8.32 13.18 0.49
C ILE A 27 -9.72 12.55 0.56
N LYS A 28 -10.42 12.51 -0.57
CA LYS A 28 -11.72 11.86 -0.67
C LYS A 28 -11.56 10.35 -0.83
N ILE A 29 -12.39 9.57 -0.13
CA ILE A 29 -12.46 8.12 -0.31
C ILE A 29 -13.67 7.79 -1.17
N ILE A 30 -13.44 7.11 -2.29
CA ILE A 30 -14.46 6.59 -3.19
C ILE A 30 -14.53 5.07 -3.02
N ALA A 31 -15.74 4.54 -2.89
CA ALA A 31 -15.93 3.10 -2.80
C ALA A 31 -15.70 2.44 -4.17
N SER A 32 -14.73 1.53 -4.25
CA SER A 32 -14.53 0.72 -5.46
C SER A 32 -15.53 -0.42 -5.51
N LYS A 33 -16.05 -0.69 -6.72
CA LYS A 33 -16.79 -1.92 -7.04
C LYS A 33 -15.87 -3.10 -7.35
N SER A 34 -14.57 -2.84 -7.48
CA SER A 34 -13.56 -3.85 -7.82
C SER A 34 -12.69 -4.20 -6.60
N ASN A 35 -11.86 -5.25 -6.72
CA ASN A 35 -10.84 -5.57 -5.72
C ASN A 35 -9.51 -4.83 -5.96
N ARG A 36 -9.52 -3.77 -6.78
CA ARG A 36 -8.37 -2.93 -7.10
C ARG A 36 -8.48 -1.60 -6.35
N GLY A 37 -7.33 -0.99 -6.10
CA GLY A 37 -7.25 0.38 -5.61
C GLY A 37 -6.80 1.31 -6.73
N TRP A 38 -7.11 2.60 -6.56
CA TRP A 38 -6.62 3.68 -7.39
C TRP A 38 -6.39 4.92 -6.54
N ALA A 39 -5.43 5.75 -6.95
CA ALA A 39 -5.19 7.05 -6.36
C ALA A 39 -5.05 8.11 -7.45
N CYS A 40 -5.62 9.29 -7.21
CA CYS A 40 -5.39 10.48 -8.00
C CYS A 40 -4.93 11.60 -7.07
N ARG A 41 -3.66 11.99 -7.21
CA ARG A 41 -3.01 12.94 -6.30
C ARG A 41 -3.49 14.36 -6.56
N GLU A 42 -3.67 14.72 -7.83
CA GLU A 42 -4.08 16.04 -8.29
C GLU A 42 -5.50 16.37 -7.80
N GLU A 43 -6.42 15.41 -7.97
CA GLU A 43 -7.82 15.53 -7.56
C GLU A 43 -8.07 15.14 -6.10
N LYS A 44 -7.00 14.76 -5.36
CA LYS A 44 -7.02 14.34 -3.96
C LYS A 44 -8.10 13.31 -3.65
N TYR A 45 -8.09 12.18 -4.34
CA TYR A 45 -8.94 11.05 -3.98
C TYR A 45 -8.25 9.71 -4.12
N ILE A 46 -8.77 8.73 -3.37
CA ILE A 46 -8.48 7.31 -3.55
C ILE A 46 -9.76 6.56 -3.81
N GLU A 47 -9.71 5.55 -4.67
CA GLU A 47 -10.78 4.57 -4.86
C GLU A 47 -10.32 3.24 -4.27
N ILE A 48 -11.04 2.72 -3.27
CA ILE A 48 -10.63 1.50 -2.55
C ILE A 48 -11.83 0.59 -2.26
N PRO A 49 -11.63 -0.74 -2.20
CA PRO A 49 -12.64 -1.63 -1.64
C PRO A 49 -12.77 -1.39 -0.13
N ALA A 50 -13.91 -1.80 0.43
CA ALA A 50 -14.14 -1.73 1.88
C ALA A 50 -13.01 -2.42 2.68
N VAL A 51 -12.52 -1.75 3.72
CA VAL A 51 -11.45 -2.28 4.57
C VAL A 51 -12.02 -3.35 5.49
N LYS A 52 -11.98 -4.60 5.05
CA LYS A 52 -12.54 -5.77 5.77
C LYS A 52 -11.52 -6.77 6.28
N SER A 53 -10.23 -6.49 6.04
CA SER A 53 -9.11 -7.38 6.33
C SER A 53 -7.80 -6.61 6.37
N PRO A 54 -6.73 -7.20 6.95
CA PRO A 54 -5.39 -6.61 6.89
C PRO A 54 -4.92 -6.36 5.45
N THR A 55 -5.26 -7.23 4.51
CA THR A 55 -4.88 -7.09 3.10
C THR A 55 -5.55 -5.90 2.42
N THR A 56 -6.86 -5.70 2.64
CA THR A 56 -7.59 -4.53 2.12
C THR A 56 -7.16 -3.25 2.84
N TYR A 57 -6.73 -3.35 4.10
CA TYR A 57 -6.14 -2.24 4.84
C TYR A 57 -4.78 -1.82 4.26
N ALA A 58 -3.89 -2.78 3.99
CA ALA A 58 -2.61 -2.52 3.34
C ALA A 58 -2.79 -1.90 1.95
N LEU A 59 -3.79 -2.36 1.18
CA LEU A 59 -4.14 -1.75 -0.10
C LEU A 59 -4.57 -0.29 0.08
N ALA A 60 -5.46 0.00 1.03
CA ALA A 60 -5.92 1.36 1.29
C ALA A 60 -4.78 2.30 1.71
N LEU A 61 -3.86 1.83 2.57
CA LEU A 61 -2.65 2.57 2.93
C LEU A 61 -1.73 2.82 1.72
N HIS A 62 -1.60 1.85 0.82
CA HIS A 62 -0.82 2.00 -0.40
C HIS A 62 -1.40 3.08 -1.31
N GLU A 63 -2.72 3.11 -1.51
CA GLU A 63 -3.35 4.19 -2.30
C GLU A 63 -3.17 5.57 -1.63
N LEU A 64 -3.26 5.65 -0.29
CA LEU A 64 -2.91 6.87 0.43
C LEU A 64 -1.43 7.25 0.24
N GLY A 65 -0.55 6.26 0.20
CA GLY A 65 0.88 6.43 -0.08
C GLY A 65 1.16 7.01 -1.47
N HIS A 66 0.30 6.77 -2.46
CA HIS A 66 0.40 7.45 -3.75
C HIS A 66 0.08 8.95 -3.67
N CYS A 67 -0.75 9.38 -2.72
CA CYS A 67 -1.03 10.80 -2.49
C CYS A 67 0.03 11.46 -1.58
N LEU A 68 0.49 10.74 -0.56
CA LEU A 68 1.23 11.29 0.59
C LEU A 68 2.69 10.85 0.68
N GLY A 69 3.06 9.78 -0.01
CA GLY A 69 4.40 9.19 0.04
C GLY A 69 5.44 10.01 -0.71
N ARG A 70 6.71 9.70 -0.44
CA ARG A 70 7.85 10.21 -1.21
C ARG A 70 7.91 9.54 -2.59
N ARG A 71 8.77 10.06 -3.47
CA ARG A 71 9.08 9.49 -4.81
C ARG A 71 7.92 9.45 -5.82
N GLN A 72 6.83 10.19 -5.58
CA GLN A 72 5.67 10.16 -6.48
C GLN A 72 5.89 10.93 -7.81
N SER A 73 6.99 11.65 -7.93
CA SER A 73 7.44 12.28 -9.18
C SER A 73 8.55 11.48 -9.89
N GLU A 74 8.91 10.31 -9.38
CA GLU A 74 9.99 9.47 -9.94
C GLU A 74 9.43 8.38 -10.87
N THR A 75 10.26 7.39 -11.22
CA THR A 75 9.84 6.27 -12.07
C THR A 75 8.66 5.52 -11.46
N ARG A 76 7.91 4.78 -12.29
CA ARG A 76 6.74 4.02 -11.83
C ARG A 76 7.11 3.05 -10.68
N LEU A 77 8.29 2.41 -10.76
CA LEU A 77 8.77 1.50 -9.71
C LEU A 77 9.13 2.26 -8.42
N LEU A 78 9.83 3.39 -8.52
CA LEU A 78 10.20 4.19 -7.35
C LEU A 78 8.98 4.82 -6.67
N SER A 79 7.97 5.23 -7.44
CA SER A 79 6.67 5.66 -6.91
C SER A 79 5.92 4.55 -6.19
N GLU A 80 5.92 3.31 -6.71
CA GLU A 80 5.36 2.14 -6.01
C GLU A 80 6.09 1.87 -4.69
N ILE A 81 7.43 1.86 -4.72
CA ILE A 81 8.26 1.68 -3.52
C ILE A 81 7.92 2.76 -2.50
N GLY A 82 7.90 4.03 -2.91
CA GLY A 82 7.57 5.15 -2.03
C GLY A 82 6.17 5.08 -1.43
N ALA A 83 5.18 4.57 -2.18
CA ALA A 83 3.83 4.37 -1.67
C ALA A 83 3.77 3.23 -0.64
N TRP A 84 4.48 2.13 -0.88
CA TRP A 84 4.56 1.02 0.07
C TRP A 84 5.38 1.34 1.32
N GLU A 85 6.48 2.10 1.19
CA GLU A 85 7.26 2.64 2.31
C GLU A 85 6.36 3.47 3.23
N TRP A 86 5.67 4.46 2.66
CA TRP A 86 4.75 5.31 3.40
C TRP A 86 3.65 4.48 4.07
N ALA A 87 3.10 3.48 3.38
CA ALA A 87 2.09 2.59 3.92
C ALA A 87 2.59 1.80 5.15
N VAL A 88 3.83 1.29 5.11
CA VAL A 88 4.43 0.56 6.24
C VAL A 88 4.66 1.50 7.43
N GLU A 89 5.21 2.69 7.20
CA GLU A 89 5.51 3.68 8.23
C GLU A 89 4.25 4.21 8.93
N ASN A 90 3.14 4.34 8.20
CA ASN A 90 1.88 4.90 8.71
C ASN A 90 0.86 3.84 9.11
N ALA A 91 1.21 2.55 9.09
CA ALA A 91 0.29 1.51 9.51
C ALA A 91 0.16 1.47 11.04
N PHE A 92 -1.06 1.43 11.57
CA PHE A 92 -1.23 1.21 13.01
C PHE A 92 -0.89 -0.24 13.42
N CYS A 93 -0.95 -1.17 12.46
CA CYS A 93 -0.43 -2.52 12.58
C CYS A 93 -0.04 -3.01 11.19
N TRP A 94 1.07 -3.75 11.11
CA TRP A 94 1.45 -4.44 9.89
C TRP A 94 1.34 -5.95 10.16
N LYS A 95 0.72 -6.73 9.28
CA LYS A 95 0.53 -8.19 9.45
C LYS A 95 1.23 -9.01 8.35
N PRO A 96 1.57 -10.30 8.55
CA PRO A 96 2.32 -11.06 7.55
C PRO A 96 1.62 -11.14 6.19
N SER A 97 0.29 -11.12 6.20
CA SER A 97 -0.52 -11.02 4.98
C SER A 97 -0.32 -9.70 4.22
N MET A 98 -0.01 -8.60 4.92
CA MET A 98 0.26 -7.27 4.36
C MET A 98 1.62 -7.23 3.67
N THR A 99 2.67 -7.76 4.29
CA THR A 99 3.98 -7.96 3.61
C THR A 99 3.84 -8.84 2.37
N LYS A 100 3.06 -9.93 2.43
CA LYS A 100 2.78 -10.76 1.25
C LYS A 100 2.06 -9.98 0.14
N LYS A 101 1.14 -9.06 0.49
CA LYS A 101 0.43 -8.21 -0.47
C LYS A 101 1.35 -7.18 -1.11
N MET A 102 2.19 -6.51 -0.31
CA MET A 102 3.21 -5.57 -0.75
C MET A 102 4.19 -6.24 -1.73
N ARG A 103 4.79 -7.37 -1.34
CA ARG A 103 5.70 -8.15 -2.20
C ARG A 103 5.07 -8.48 -3.55
N ARG A 104 3.85 -9.02 -3.55
CA ARG A 104 3.13 -9.33 -4.80
C ARG A 104 2.90 -8.10 -5.67
N GLY A 105 2.65 -6.93 -5.08
CA GLY A 105 2.52 -5.65 -5.77
C GLY A 105 3.84 -5.30 -6.48
N LEU A 106 4.92 -5.20 -5.71
CA LEU A 106 6.26 -4.86 -6.20
C LEU A 106 6.78 -5.86 -7.25
N ASP A 107 6.61 -7.17 -7.03
CA ASP A 107 7.01 -8.23 -7.97
C ASP A 107 6.32 -8.10 -9.32
N SER A 108 5.09 -7.57 -9.35
CA SER A 108 4.38 -7.33 -10.61
C SER A 108 5.06 -6.25 -11.44
N TYR A 109 5.62 -5.23 -10.78
CA TYR A 109 6.36 -4.17 -11.46
C TYR A 109 7.75 -4.62 -11.86
N VAL A 110 8.48 -5.29 -10.96
CA VAL A 110 9.80 -5.87 -11.28
C VAL A 110 9.69 -6.73 -12.56
N ARG A 111 8.73 -7.66 -12.62
CA ARG A 111 8.52 -8.50 -13.81
C ARG A 111 8.15 -7.73 -15.07
N LYS A 112 7.45 -6.60 -14.94
CA LYS A 112 7.09 -5.75 -16.07
C LYS A 112 8.32 -5.03 -16.61
N TYR A 113 9.18 -4.53 -15.73
CA TYR A 113 10.43 -3.86 -16.10
C TYR A 113 11.41 -4.85 -16.76
N THR A 114 11.59 -6.05 -16.17
CA THR A 114 12.50 -7.07 -16.72
C THR A 114 12.03 -7.68 -18.04
N ARG A 115 10.73 -7.63 -18.35
CA ARG A 115 10.18 -8.14 -19.62
C ARG A 115 10.27 -7.15 -20.77
N VAL A 116 10.35 -5.84 -20.49
CA VAL A 116 10.09 -4.81 -21.50
C VAL A 116 11.37 -4.23 -22.13
N ASN A 117 12.57 -4.34 -21.53
CA ASN A 117 13.86 -4.08 -22.20
C ASN A 117 15.03 -4.30 -21.21
N TYR A 118 16.12 -4.96 -21.63
CA TYR A 118 17.37 -5.09 -20.84
C TYR A 118 17.94 -3.73 -20.34
N ALA A 119 17.61 -2.63 -21.02
CA ALA A 119 18.05 -1.28 -20.63
C ALA A 119 17.23 -0.66 -19.47
N ASN A 120 16.10 -1.25 -19.10
CA ASN A 120 15.22 -0.77 -18.01
C ASN A 120 15.10 -1.82 -16.89
N ASP A 121 16.06 -2.74 -16.77
CA ASP A 121 16.09 -3.63 -15.62
C ASP A 121 16.12 -2.80 -14.33
N PRO A 122 15.38 -3.20 -13.27
CA PRO A 122 15.49 -2.55 -11.99
C PRO A 122 16.96 -2.50 -11.58
N THR A 123 17.45 -1.31 -11.26
CA THR A 123 18.82 -1.14 -10.81
C THR A 123 19.05 -1.96 -9.54
N SER A 124 20.29 -2.37 -9.28
CA SER A 124 20.63 -3.04 -8.02
C SER A 124 20.26 -2.21 -6.78
N ALA A 125 20.16 -0.88 -6.92
CA ALA A 125 19.67 0.01 -5.87
C ALA A 125 18.15 -0.16 -5.64
N GLU A 126 17.34 -0.21 -6.70
CA GLU A 126 15.89 -0.42 -6.59
C GLU A 126 15.55 -1.81 -6.01
N LEU A 127 16.29 -2.85 -6.42
CA LEU A 127 16.11 -4.19 -5.85
C LEU A 127 16.46 -4.23 -4.36
N ARG A 128 17.55 -3.57 -3.95
CA ARG A 128 17.91 -3.42 -2.52
C ARG A 128 16.84 -2.70 -1.72
N LEU A 129 16.25 -1.62 -2.25
CA LEU A 129 15.16 -0.91 -1.59
C LEU A 129 13.93 -1.83 -1.36
N ILE A 130 13.61 -2.70 -2.32
CA ILE A 130 12.53 -3.68 -2.17
C ILE A 130 12.86 -4.68 -1.06
N GLU A 131 14.08 -5.20 -1.01
CA GLU A 131 14.54 -6.15 0.01
C GLU A 131 14.54 -5.52 1.41
N GLU A 132 15.06 -4.30 1.54
CA GLU A 132 15.10 -3.52 2.78
C GLU A 132 13.70 -3.24 3.30
N LEU A 133 12.78 -2.78 2.45
CA LEU A 133 11.38 -2.55 2.81
C LEU A 133 10.70 -3.86 3.27
N CYS A 134 10.97 -4.96 2.56
CA CYS A 134 10.47 -6.27 2.94
C CYS A 134 10.99 -6.74 4.31
N ALA A 135 12.27 -6.50 4.61
CA ALA A 135 12.89 -6.85 5.88
C ALA A 135 12.38 -5.96 7.03
N ALA A 136 12.33 -4.64 6.84
CA ALA A 136 11.83 -3.69 7.83
C ALA A 136 10.38 -4.00 8.22
N SER A 137 9.54 -4.35 7.24
CA SER A 137 8.14 -4.72 7.50
C SER A 137 7.97 -6.01 8.32
N ALA A 138 9.02 -6.84 8.41
CA ALA A 138 8.99 -8.12 9.11
C ALA A 138 9.33 -8.01 10.61
N HIS A 139 9.61 -6.81 11.13
CA HIS A 139 9.89 -6.57 12.54
C HIS A 139 8.77 -5.81 13.28
N LEU A 140 7.66 -5.51 12.58
CA LEU A 140 6.54 -4.71 13.10
C LEU A 140 5.38 -5.57 13.66
N TRP A 141 5.65 -6.83 14.05
CA TRP A 141 4.64 -7.78 14.55
C TRP A 141 4.36 -7.63 16.04
#